data_AF-A0A9X9F4V5-F1
#
_entry.id   AF-A0A9X9F4V5-F1
#
_cell.length_a   1.000
_cell.length_b   1.000
_cell.length_c   1.000
_cell.angle_alpha   90.00
_cell.angle_beta   90.00
_cell.angle_gamma   90.00
#
_symmetry.space_group_name_H-M   'P 1'
#
loop_
_entity.id
_entity.type
_entity.pdbx_description
1 polymer ?
#
loop_
_entity_poly.entity_id
_entity_poly.type
_entity_poly.pdbx_seq_one_letter_code
_entity_poly.pdbx_strand_id
1 'polypeptide(L)'
;MLLQETLSTHRVQINEVLLAALVQATAACTGQPILSVDLEGHGREEIIEDVDLSRTVGWFTSIYPVHLNITSANTPIEALKAVKEQVRKIPNKGVDYGVLRYMNATMCEQLSSQYTPSISFNYLGQFDQMFSSDAMFIPENEFKRLDHAAGSKRSHVIDVIGVVTDGKL
;
A
#
# COMPACT_ATOMS: atom_id res chain seq x y z
N MET A 1 -5.01 15.10 15.41
CA MET A 1 -3.79 15.51 16.14
C MET A 1 -2.70 14.45 16.07
N LEU A 2 -2.93 13.22 16.56
CA LEU A 2 -1.91 12.17 16.61
C LEU A 2 -1.29 11.79 15.24
N LEU A 3 -2.10 11.80 14.17
CA LEU A 3 -1.64 11.46 12.82
C LEU A 3 -0.57 12.45 12.33
N GLN A 4 -0.84 13.76 12.42
CA GLN A 4 0.08 14.79 11.93
C GLN A 4 1.34 14.95 12.79
N GLU A 5 1.23 14.81 14.11
CA GLU A 5 2.36 14.92 15.05
C GLU A 5 3.35 13.74 14.92
N THR A 6 2.86 12.54 14.66
CA THR A 6 3.70 11.35 14.49
C THR A 6 4.49 11.41 13.18
N LEU A 7 3.85 11.87 12.09
CA LEU A 7 4.44 12.00 10.76
C LEU A 7 5.61 13.00 10.75
N SER A 8 5.45 14.15 11.41
CA SER A 8 6.45 15.22 11.44
C SER A 8 7.66 14.88 12.32
N THR A 9 7.45 14.27 13.48
CA THR A 9 8.52 13.97 14.46
C THR A 9 9.52 12.92 13.95
N HIS A 10 9.05 11.93 13.19
CA HIS A 10 9.89 10.82 12.72
C HIS A 10 10.22 10.89 11.22
N ARG A 11 9.79 11.96 10.53
CA ARG A 11 9.87 12.08 9.05
C ARG A 11 9.38 10.81 8.37
N VAL A 12 8.20 10.35 8.77
CA VAL A 12 7.56 9.13 8.26
C VAL A 12 6.34 9.48 7.43
N GLN A 13 6.01 8.59 6.49
CA GLN A 13 4.76 8.64 5.72
C GLN A 13 3.71 7.77 6.42
N ILE A 14 2.43 8.09 6.20
CA ILE A 14 1.33 7.34 6.81
C ILE A 14 1.36 5.85 6.42
N ASN A 15 1.69 5.54 5.17
CA ASN A 15 1.88 4.17 4.70
C ASN A 15 2.94 3.43 5.52
N GLU A 16 4.04 4.07 5.90
CA GLU A 16 5.10 3.45 6.70
C GLU A 16 4.59 3.11 8.11
N VAL A 17 3.74 3.96 8.69
CA VAL A 17 3.11 3.74 10.01
C VAL A 17 2.10 2.60 9.95
N LEU A 18 1.23 2.60 8.94
CA LEU A 18 0.21 1.57 8.75
C LEU A 18 0.83 0.20 8.47
N LEU A 19 1.87 0.14 7.65
CA LEU A 19 2.61 -1.10 7.39
C LEU A 19 3.33 -1.61 8.63
N ALA A 20 3.91 -0.71 9.43
CA ALA A 20 4.52 -1.09 10.71
C ALA A 20 3.48 -1.65 11.69
N ALA A 21 2.28 -1.08 11.74
CA ALA A 21 1.18 -1.61 12.54
C ALA A 21 0.73 -2.98 12.01
N LEU A 22 0.62 -3.15 10.70
CA LEU A 22 0.18 -4.41 10.06
C LEU A 22 1.13 -5.57 10.34
N VAL A 23 2.45 -5.36 10.18
CA VAL A 23 3.43 -6.43 10.48
C VAL A 23 3.45 -6.76 11.97
N GLN A 24 3.32 -5.77 12.86
CA GLN A 24 3.26 -6.01 14.31
C GLN A 24 1.99 -6.77 14.72
N ALA A 25 0.82 -6.39 14.19
CA ALA A 25 -0.43 -7.09 14.43
C ALA A 25 -0.38 -8.54 13.94
N THR A 26 0.17 -8.75 12.73
CA THR A 26 0.35 -10.10 12.19
C THR A 26 1.32 -10.92 13.04
N ALA A 27 2.42 -10.34 13.50
CA ALA A 27 3.36 -11.00 14.38
C ALA A 27 2.74 -11.38 15.73
N ALA A 28 1.90 -10.51 16.30
CA ALA A 28 1.17 -10.81 17.53
C ALA A 28 0.20 -11.99 17.37
N CYS A 29 -0.42 -12.16 16.20
CA CYS A 29 -1.34 -13.26 15.92
C CYS A 29 -0.65 -14.57 15.54
N THR A 30 0.48 -14.51 14.82
CA THR A 30 1.13 -15.68 14.20
C THR A 30 2.43 -16.10 14.88
N GLY A 31 3.00 -15.24 15.72
CA GLY A 31 4.34 -15.38 16.27
C GLY A 31 5.46 -15.11 15.26
N GLN A 32 5.16 -14.74 14.00
CA GLN A 32 6.16 -14.51 12.96
C GLN A 32 6.47 -13.01 12.81
N PRO A 33 7.71 -12.56 13.06
CA PRO A 33 8.11 -11.15 12.92
C PRO A 33 8.40 -10.75 11.46
N ILE A 34 7.88 -11.51 10.50
CA ILE A 34 8.08 -11.33 9.07
C ILE A 34 6.72 -11.38 8.39
N LEU A 35 6.45 -10.42 7.51
CA LEU A 35 5.24 -10.34 6.71
C LEU A 35 5.60 -10.12 5.24
N SER A 36 5.08 -10.99 4.37
CA SER A 36 4.99 -10.75 2.93
C SER A 36 3.62 -10.17 2.62
N VAL A 37 3.58 -9.01 1.97
CA VAL A 37 2.35 -8.29 1.64
C VAL A 37 2.47 -7.68 0.24
N ASP A 38 1.42 -7.74 -0.57
CA ASP A 38 1.34 -7.00 -1.82
C ASP A 38 0.92 -5.57 -1.53
N LEU A 39 1.74 -4.59 -1.93
CA LEU A 39 1.42 -3.18 -1.79
C LEU A 39 0.80 -2.66 -3.07
N GLU A 40 -0.28 -1.88 -2.91
CA GLU A 40 -0.88 -1.12 -4.00
C GLU A 40 -0.39 0.33 -3.98
N GLY A 41 0.15 0.78 -5.10
CA GLY A 41 0.53 2.17 -5.36
C GLY A 41 -0.34 2.79 -6.45
N HIS A 42 -0.32 4.13 -6.56
CA HIS A 42 -1.07 4.82 -7.61
C HIS A 42 -0.49 4.58 -9.02
N GLY A 43 0.79 4.16 -9.11
CA GLY A 43 1.50 3.82 -10.35
C GLY A 43 1.65 4.97 -11.36
N ARG A 44 1.75 6.19 -10.84
CA ARG A 44 1.98 7.44 -11.61
C ARG A 44 3.35 8.01 -11.28
N GLU A 45 4.34 7.13 -11.22
CA GLU A 45 5.73 7.52 -10.95
C GLU A 45 6.35 8.16 -12.19
N GLU A 46 7.26 9.11 -12.00
CA GLU A 46 8.00 9.80 -13.07
C GLU A 46 9.11 8.89 -13.63
N ILE A 47 8.73 7.78 -14.26
CA ILE A 47 9.64 6.76 -14.81
C ILE A 47 9.93 6.93 -16.30
N ILE A 48 9.14 7.76 -17.01
CA ILE A 48 9.31 8.06 -18.43
C ILE A 48 9.47 9.57 -18.56
N GLU A 49 10.58 9.99 -19.18
CA GLU A 49 10.86 11.40 -19.45
C GLU A 49 9.75 12.02 -20.32
N ASP A 50 9.40 13.28 -20.02
CA ASP A 50 8.37 14.05 -20.73
C ASP A 50 6.93 13.48 -20.71
N VAL A 51 6.61 12.57 -19.78
CA VAL A 51 5.24 12.03 -19.61
C VAL A 51 4.60 12.58 -18.33
N ASP A 52 3.53 13.37 -18.48
CA ASP A 52 2.69 13.84 -17.37
C ASP A 52 1.39 13.04 -17.27
N LEU A 53 1.23 12.30 -16.18
CA LEU A 53 0.03 11.52 -15.86
C LEU A 53 -0.89 12.21 -14.85
N SER A 54 -0.61 13.42 -14.38
CA SER A 54 -1.32 14.08 -13.28
C SER A 54 -2.83 14.24 -13.51
N ARG A 55 -3.25 14.36 -14.78
CA ARG A 55 -4.66 14.59 -15.18
C ARG A 55 -5.24 13.49 -16.07
N THR A 56 -4.55 12.36 -16.18
CA THR A 56 -4.94 11.27 -17.08
C THR A 56 -5.84 10.26 -16.37
N VAL A 57 -7.04 10.04 -16.88
CA VAL A 57 -7.95 8.99 -16.39
C VAL A 57 -7.55 7.65 -16.99
N GLY A 58 -7.43 6.64 -16.15
CA GLY A 58 -7.04 5.28 -16.54
C GLY A 58 -6.73 4.42 -15.32
N TRP A 59 -6.49 3.13 -15.54
CA TRP A 59 -6.10 2.21 -14.48
C TRP A 59 -4.57 2.15 -14.39
N PHE A 60 -4.01 2.88 -13.43
CA PHE A 60 -2.56 3.00 -13.22
C PHE A 60 -2.02 2.22 -12.03
N THR A 61 -2.89 1.61 -11.20
CA THR A 61 -2.49 0.92 -9.96
C THR A 61 -1.31 -0.03 -10.18
N SER A 62 -0.23 0.19 -9.43
CA SER A 62 0.89 -0.75 -9.35
C SER A 62 0.67 -1.71 -8.18
N ILE A 63 0.97 -2.99 -8.37
CA ILE A 63 0.91 -4.01 -7.33
C ILE A 63 2.26 -4.72 -7.29
N TYR A 64 2.89 -4.78 -6.11
CA TYR A 64 4.20 -5.41 -5.96
C TYR A 64 4.39 -6.00 -4.55
N PRO A 65 5.07 -7.15 -4.43
CA PRO A 65 5.30 -7.80 -3.15
C PRO A 65 6.38 -7.07 -2.36
N VAL A 66 6.17 -6.96 -1.05
CA VAL A 66 7.14 -6.46 -0.09
C VAL A 66 7.29 -7.44 1.06
N HIS A 67 8.55 -7.75 1.38
CA HIS A 67 8.92 -8.56 2.54
C HIS A 67 9.37 -7.63 3.67
N LEU A 68 8.54 -7.51 4.69
CA LEU A 68 8.80 -6.70 5.88
C LEU A 68 9.31 -7.61 7.00
N ASN A 69 10.52 -7.34 7.48
CA ASN A 69 11.14 -8.05 8.58
C ASN A 69 11.38 -7.10 9.76
N ILE A 70 10.80 -7.42 10.92
CA ILE A 70 10.97 -6.67 12.16
C ILE A 70 11.61 -7.52 13.28
N THR A 71 12.28 -8.62 12.94
CA THR A 71 12.88 -9.57 13.90
C THR A 71 13.82 -8.88 14.89
N SER A 72 14.56 -7.86 14.46
CA SER A 72 15.51 -7.12 15.31
C SER A 72 14.88 -5.97 16.11
N ALA A 73 13.58 -5.72 15.95
CA ALA A 73 12.88 -4.64 16.64
C ALA A 73 12.22 -5.15 17.93
N ASN A 74 12.55 -4.51 19.05
CA ASN A 74 12.00 -4.80 20.37
C ASN A 74 10.95 -3.78 20.82
N THR A 75 10.82 -2.67 20.08
CA THR A 75 9.85 -1.62 20.36
C THR A 75 9.05 -1.24 19.11
N PRO A 76 7.82 -0.69 19.25
CA PRO A 76 7.05 -0.23 18.10
C PRO A 76 7.77 0.83 17.24
N ILE A 77 8.59 1.67 17.88
CA ILE A 77 9.39 2.69 17.20
C ILE A 77 10.52 2.04 16.39
N GLU A 78 11.17 1.00 16.92
CA GLU A 78 12.17 0.23 16.17
C GLU A 78 11.54 -0.50 14.98
N ALA A 79 10.34 -1.07 15.15
CA ALA A 79 9.60 -1.71 14.06
C ALA A 79 9.25 -0.69 12.96
N LEU A 80 8.77 0.49 13.34
CA LEU A 80 8.52 1.59 12.41
C LEU A 80 9.78 2.00 11.64
N LYS A 81 10.93 2.14 12.32
CA LYS A 81 12.21 2.44 11.67
C LYS A 81 12.61 1.35 10.68
N ALA A 82 12.51 0.08 11.07
CA ALA A 82 12.83 -1.05 10.21
C ALA A 82 11.94 -1.10 8.96
N VAL A 83 10.63 -0.89 9.11
CA VAL A 83 9.69 -0.87 7.99
C VAL A 83 9.95 0.33 7.07
N LYS A 84 10.15 1.52 7.65
CA LYS A 84 10.51 2.74 6.92
C LYS A 84 11.74 2.52 6.03
N GLU A 85 12.80 1.95 6.58
CA GLU A 85 14.03 1.69 5.82
C GLU A 85 13.83 0.67 4.71
N GLN A 86 13.06 -0.39 4.96
CA GLN A 86 12.75 -1.42 3.95
C GLN A 86 11.90 -0.87 2.81
N VAL A 87 10.84 -0.13 3.12
CA VAL A 87 9.95 0.48 2.12
C VAL A 87 10.69 1.51 1.27
N ARG A 88 11.61 2.29 1.86
CA ARG A 88 12.38 3.32 1.13
C ARG A 88 13.45 2.76 0.20
N LYS A 89 13.86 1.50 0.38
CA LYS A 89 14.78 0.82 -0.55
C LYS A 89 14.12 0.41 -1.85
N ILE A 90 12.79 0.49 -1.93
CA ILE A 90 12.03 0.08 -3.11
C ILE A 90 12.14 1.18 -4.18
N PRO A 91 12.72 0.88 -5.35
CA PRO A 91 12.80 1.84 -6.44
C PRO A 91 11.42 2.09 -7.04
N ASN A 92 11.22 3.33 -7.54
CA ASN A 92 10.05 3.71 -8.35
C ASN A 92 8.70 3.21 -7.80
N LYS A 93 8.56 3.18 -6.47
CA LYS A 93 7.38 2.67 -5.75
C LYS A 93 6.84 1.35 -6.34
N GLY A 94 7.75 0.46 -6.74
CA GLY A 94 7.45 -0.88 -7.23
C GLY A 94 6.80 -0.97 -8.62
N VAL A 95 6.67 0.14 -9.38
CA VAL A 95 6.13 0.10 -10.75
C VAL A 95 6.93 -0.85 -11.65
N ASP A 96 8.25 -0.85 -11.48
CA ASP A 96 9.17 -1.72 -12.23
C ASP A 96 8.84 -3.21 -12.08
N TYR A 97 8.31 -3.63 -10.93
CA TYR A 97 7.95 -5.02 -10.70
C TYR A 97 6.85 -5.47 -11.67
N GLY A 98 5.81 -4.67 -11.86
CA GLY A 98 4.74 -4.97 -12.82
C GLY A 98 5.27 -5.03 -14.26
N VAL A 99 6.13 -4.09 -14.64
CA VAL A 99 6.78 -4.09 -15.96
C VAL A 99 7.62 -5.35 -16.16
N LEU A 100 8.45 -5.73 -15.19
CA LEU A 100 9.27 -6.93 -15.27
C LEU A 100 8.42 -8.21 -15.27
N ARG A 101 7.39 -8.28 -14.43
CA ARG A 101 6.53 -9.48 -14.31
C ARG A 101 5.69 -9.73 -15.55
N TYR A 102 5.18 -8.68 -16.20
CA TYR A 102 4.20 -8.83 -17.28
C TYR A 102 4.72 -8.47 -18.67
N MET A 103 5.76 -7.64 -18.79
CA MET A 103 6.23 -7.11 -20.09
C MET A 103 7.64 -7.59 -20.47
N ASN A 104 8.42 -8.12 -19.53
CA ASN A 104 9.74 -8.67 -19.82
C ASN A 104 9.66 -10.17 -20.12
N ALA A 105 9.94 -10.57 -21.37
CA ALA A 105 9.82 -11.96 -21.81
C ALA A 105 10.70 -12.95 -21.01
N THR A 106 11.87 -12.51 -20.54
CA THR A 106 12.81 -13.35 -19.78
C THR A 106 12.40 -13.47 -18.32
N MET A 107 11.94 -12.38 -17.70
CA MET A 107 11.60 -12.34 -16.27
C MET A 107 10.17 -12.82 -15.99
N CYS A 108 9.28 -12.80 -16.98
CA CYS A 108 7.87 -13.18 -16.81
C CYS A 108 7.70 -14.60 -16.24
N GLU A 109 8.41 -15.60 -16.77
CA GLU A 109 8.34 -16.99 -16.28
C GLU A 109 8.91 -17.12 -14.85
N GLN A 110 10.02 -16.42 -14.58
CA GLN A 110 10.67 -16.45 -13.27
C GLN A 110 9.85 -15.74 -12.18
N LEU A 111 9.15 -14.66 -12.50
CA LEU A 111 8.35 -13.89 -11.53
C LEU A 111 6.93 -14.45 -11.37
N SER A 112 6.36 -15.04 -12.42
CA SER A 112 5.03 -15.67 -12.35
C SER A 112 5.00 -16.95 -11.53
N SER A 113 6.13 -17.64 -11.41
CA SER A 113 6.28 -18.85 -10.58
C SER A 113 6.55 -18.55 -9.09
N GLN A 114 6.76 -17.28 -8.73
CA GLN A 114 7.01 -16.89 -7.33
C GLN A 114 5.73 -16.91 -6.50
N TYR A 115 5.93 -17.12 -5.19
CA TYR A 115 4.86 -17.03 -4.21
C TYR A 115 4.22 -15.63 -4.24
N THR A 116 2.88 -15.60 -4.36
CA THR A 116 2.10 -14.37 -4.24
C THR A 116 1.64 -14.22 -2.79
N PRO A 117 1.90 -13.07 -2.13
CA PRO A 117 1.40 -12.79 -0.79
C PRO A 117 -0.10 -13.05 -0.64
N SER A 118 -0.52 -13.54 0.53
CA SER A 118 -1.95 -13.75 0.82
C SER A 118 -2.67 -12.49 1.30
N ILE A 119 -1.91 -11.43 1.60
CA ILE A 119 -2.40 -10.16 2.14
C ILE A 119 -2.06 -9.07 1.14
N SER A 120 -3.04 -8.23 0.81
CA SER A 120 -2.82 -6.96 0.11
C SER A 120 -2.96 -5.79 1.08
N PHE A 121 -2.29 -4.68 0.75
CA PHE A 121 -2.41 -3.42 1.46
C PHE A 121 -2.55 -2.25 0.47
N ASN A 122 -3.60 -1.46 0.64
CA ASN A 122 -3.84 -0.25 -0.13
C ASN A 122 -4.20 0.92 0.80
N TYR A 123 -3.52 2.04 0.64
CA TYR A 123 -3.87 3.29 1.33
C TYR A 123 -4.38 4.32 0.33
N LEU A 124 -5.66 4.64 0.44
CA LEU A 124 -6.38 5.50 -0.51
C LEU A 124 -6.12 7.00 -0.31
N GLY A 125 -5.42 7.39 0.75
CA GLY A 125 -5.18 8.79 1.07
C GLY A 125 -6.22 9.40 2.00
N GLN A 126 -6.25 10.73 2.02
CA GLN A 126 -7.20 11.51 2.80
C GLN A 126 -8.31 12.06 1.88
N PHE A 127 -9.54 11.63 2.12
CA PHE A 127 -10.69 11.98 1.28
C PHE A 127 -11.22 13.39 1.59
N ASP A 128 -11.03 13.89 2.81
CA ASP A 128 -11.50 15.21 3.26
C ASP A 128 -11.01 16.37 2.37
N GLN A 129 -9.84 16.20 1.74
CA GLN A 129 -9.24 17.22 0.88
C GLN A 129 -9.65 17.09 -0.59
N MET A 130 -10.33 16.00 -0.97
CA MET A 130 -10.63 15.69 -2.37
C MET A 130 -11.98 16.24 -2.83
N PHE A 131 -12.89 16.57 -1.91
CA PHE A 131 -14.26 17.01 -2.25
C PHE A 131 -14.57 18.35 -1.60
N SER A 132 -15.12 19.29 -2.38
CA SER A 132 -15.68 20.52 -1.83
C SER A 132 -17.04 20.27 -1.19
N SER A 133 -17.45 21.11 -0.23
CA SER A 133 -18.79 21.07 0.37
C SER A 133 -19.92 21.17 -0.66
N ASP A 134 -19.62 21.81 -1.80
CA ASP A 134 -20.58 22.10 -2.86
C ASP A 134 -20.46 21.10 -4.03
N ALA A 135 -19.75 19.98 -3.83
CA ALA A 135 -19.56 18.98 -4.87
C ALA A 135 -20.89 18.29 -5.24
N MET A 136 -21.09 18.08 -6.54
CA MET A 136 -22.24 17.33 -7.07
C MET A 136 -22.23 15.85 -6.64
N PHE A 137 -21.05 15.31 -6.37
CA PHE A 137 -20.84 13.96 -5.87
C PHE A 137 -20.04 14.04 -4.57
N ILE A 138 -20.53 13.34 -3.56
CA ILE A 138 -19.86 13.18 -2.27
C ILE A 138 -19.42 11.72 -2.11
N PRO A 139 -18.31 11.46 -1.40
CA PRO A 139 -17.89 10.10 -1.12
C PRO A 139 -18.93 9.40 -0.24
N GLU A 140 -19.18 8.12 -0.53
CA GLU A 140 -19.94 7.27 0.38
C GLU A 140 -19.02 6.86 1.54
N ASN A 141 -19.21 7.46 2.71
CA ASN A 141 -18.37 7.23 3.89
C ASN A 141 -18.72 5.95 4.67
N GLU A 142 -19.75 5.21 4.24
CA GLU A 142 -20.14 3.96 4.89
C GLU A 142 -19.69 2.77 4.03
N PHE A 143 -18.75 1.98 4.56
CA PHE A 143 -18.36 0.68 4.01
C PHE A 143 -19.53 -0.32 4.15
N LYS A 144 -20.57 -0.16 3.33
CA LYS A 144 -21.78 -1.00 3.39
C LYS A 144 -21.60 -2.33 2.69
N ARG A 145 -20.68 -2.41 1.72
CA ARG A 145 -20.46 -3.63 0.94
C ARG A 145 -19.08 -3.63 0.30
N LEU A 146 -18.58 -4.84 0.07
CA LEU A 146 -17.53 -5.07 -0.93
C LEU A 146 -18.18 -5.03 -2.33
N ASP A 147 -17.70 -4.15 -3.20
CA ASP A 147 -18.14 -4.00 -4.60
C ASP A 147 -17.63 -5.15 -5.47
N HIS A 148 -18.08 -6.36 -5.15
CA HIS A 148 -17.74 -7.56 -5.90
C HIS A 148 -19.01 -8.27 -6.37
N ALA A 149 -19.00 -8.67 -7.65
CA ALA A 149 -19.98 -9.61 -8.15
C ALA A 149 -19.87 -10.92 -7.37
N ALA A 150 -20.99 -11.64 -7.20
CA ALA A 150 -21.01 -12.88 -6.42
C ALA A 150 -20.03 -13.97 -6.93
N GLY A 151 -19.62 -13.90 -8.20
CA GLY A 151 -18.64 -14.80 -8.81
C GLY A 151 -17.21 -14.27 -8.89
N SER A 152 -16.93 -13.07 -8.36
CA SER A 152 -15.58 -12.50 -8.40
C SER A 152 -14.61 -13.37 -7.60
N LYS A 153 -13.50 -13.76 -8.24
CA LYS A 153 -12.38 -14.40 -7.55
C LYS A 153 -11.60 -13.32 -6.81
N ARG A 154 -11.35 -13.54 -5.52
CA ARG A 154 -10.44 -12.68 -4.76
C ARG A 154 -9.00 -12.95 -5.20
N SER A 155 -8.24 -11.88 -5.43
CA SER A 155 -6.81 -11.96 -5.71
C SER A 155 -6.02 -12.33 -4.45
N HIS A 156 -6.46 -11.84 -3.29
CA HIS A 156 -5.85 -12.08 -1.98
C HIS A 156 -6.85 -12.69 -0.99
N VAL A 157 -6.34 -13.30 0.07
CA VAL A 157 -7.17 -13.86 1.14
C VAL A 157 -7.68 -12.73 2.04
N ILE A 158 -6.82 -11.73 2.30
CA ILE A 158 -7.11 -10.56 3.13
C ILE A 158 -6.72 -9.31 2.36
N ASP A 159 -7.64 -8.36 2.25
CA ASP A 159 -7.38 -7.02 1.73
C ASP A 159 -7.44 -6.01 2.88
N VAL A 160 -6.34 -5.28 3.10
CA VAL A 160 -6.24 -4.24 4.12
C VAL A 160 -6.28 -2.88 3.44
N ILE A 161 -7.40 -2.19 3.58
CA ILE A 161 -7.63 -0.86 2.98
C ILE A 161 -7.63 0.20 4.07
N GLY A 162 -6.78 1.21 3.93
CA GLY A 162 -6.75 2.38 4.81
C GLY A 162 -7.22 3.64 4.09
N VAL A 163 -8.05 4.45 4.75
CA VAL A 163 -8.51 5.75 4.25
C VAL A 163 -8.61 6.71 5.42
N VAL A 164 -8.32 8.00 5.21
CA VAL A 164 -8.56 9.03 6.22
C VAL A 164 -9.83 9.80 5.86
N THR A 165 -10.80 9.79 6.77
CA THR A 165 -12.07 10.53 6.71
C THR A 165 -12.29 11.30 8.01
N ASP A 166 -12.71 12.56 7.90
CA ASP A 166 -12.87 13.50 9.00
C ASP A 166 -11.64 13.55 9.95
N GLY A 167 -10.44 13.46 9.39
CA GLY A 167 -9.18 13.44 10.12
C GLY A 167 -8.91 12.17 10.96
N LYS A 168 -9.65 11.08 10.71
CA LYS A 168 -9.51 9.77 11.35
C LYS A 168 -9.22 8.68 10.32
N LEU A 169 -8.39 7.72 10.71
CA LEU A 169 -8.15 6.48 9.96
C LEU A 169 -9.35 5.53 10.10
#